data_AF-T0SYW6-F1
#
_entry.id   AF-T0SYW6-F1
#
_cell.length_a   1.000
_cell.length_b   1.000
_cell.length_c   1.000
_cell.angle_alpha   90.00
_cell.angle_beta   90.00
_cell.angle_gamma   90.00
#
_symmetry.space_group_name_H-M   'P 1'
#
loop_
_entity.id
_entity.type
_entity.pdbx_description
1 polymer ?
#
loop_
_entity_poly.entity_id
_entity_poly.type
_entity_poly.pdbx_seq_one_letter_code
_entity_poly.pdbx_strand_id
1 'polypeptide(L)'
;MKKLFYLLLIATISVSCASQTKKEIEAEKNSMPQIKTRAEMISKMNEVLEHAKGITPEQKEKFANIHADVLVKNQEIEQDIRKLKVILFEGIMADKYDNKKVFETRKQLEKLYKQRLDLMFDAYSKVSKVLGRNKTDFFSDRINEHVFQEIHFRY
;
A
#
# COMPACT_ATOMS: atom_id res chain seq x y z
N MET A 1 30.65 -21.42 33.81
CA MET A 1 30.75 -21.36 32.34
C MET A 1 29.58 -22.02 31.60
N LYS A 2 29.07 -23.20 32.00
CA LYS A 2 27.92 -23.84 31.33
C LYS A 2 26.61 -23.01 31.35
N LYS A 3 26.36 -22.20 32.39
CA LYS A 3 25.17 -21.34 32.49
C LYS A 3 25.17 -20.14 31.54
N LEU A 4 26.33 -19.70 31.05
CA LEU A 4 26.43 -18.60 30.08
C LEU A 4 26.11 -19.07 28.66
N PHE A 5 26.36 -20.34 28.36
CA PHE A 5 26.10 -20.96 27.05
C PHE A 5 24.60 -21.14 26.78
N TYR A 6 23.80 -21.42 27.81
CA TYR A 6 22.35 -21.53 27.69
C TYR A 6 21.66 -20.18 27.44
N LEU A 7 22.22 -19.09 27.97
CA LEU A 7 21.70 -17.72 27.73
C LEU A 7 21.97 -17.24 26.29
N LEU A 8 23.06 -17.68 25.67
CA LEU A 8 23.37 -17.35 24.27
C LEU A 8 22.53 -18.16 23.25
N LEU A 9 22.10 -19.37 23.62
CA LEU A 9 21.33 -20.26 22.73
C LEU A 9 19.83 -19.88 22.65
N ILE A 10 19.28 -19.22 23.67
CA ILE A 10 17.87 -18.80 23.70
C ILE A 10 17.67 -17.50 22.90
N ALA A 11 18.71 -16.68 22.75
CA ALA A 11 18.64 -15.41 22.03
C ALA A 11 18.59 -15.55 20.48
N THR A 12 18.94 -16.71 19.92
CA THR A 12 18.97 -16.92 18.46
C THR A 12 17.63 -17.35 17.86
N ILE A 13 16.65 -17.72 18.69
CA ILE A 13 15.35 -18.22 18.23
C ILE A 13 14.38 -17.06 17.91
N SER A 14 14.65 -15.85 18.40
CA SER A 14 13.74 -14.70 18.32
C SER A 14 13.77 -13.95 16.99
N VAL A 15 14.76 -14.19 16.12
CA VAL A 15 14.97 -13.39 14.88
C VAL A 15 14.24 -13.97 13.66
N SER A 16 13.68 -15.18 13.76
CA SER A 16 13.17 -15.90 12.59
C SER A 16 11.76 -15.47 12.14
N CYS A 17 10.91 -14.94 13.02
CA CYS A 17 9.50 -14.65 12.71
C CYS A 17 9.30 -13.57 11.65
N ALA A 18 10.06 -12.46 11.69
CA ALA A 18 9.91 -11.39 10.70
C ALA A 18 10.30 -11.84 9.27
N SER A 19 11.27 -12.77 9.16
CA SER A 19 11.71 -13.30 7.86
C SER A 19 10.68 -14.23 7.23
N GLN A 20 9.89 -14.93 8.04
CA GLN A 20 8.90 -15.90 7.61
C GLN A 20 7.66 -15.21 7.03
N THR A 21 7.12 -14.19 7.72
CA THR A 21 5.98 -13.42 7.21
C THR A 21 6.28 -12.75 5.86
N LYS A 22 7.50 -12.23 5.67
CA LYS A 22 7.90 -11.66 4.36
C LYS A 22 7.88 -12.72 3.25
N LYS A 23 8.36 -13.94 3.54
CA LYS A 23 8.33 -15.05 2.57
C LYS A 23 6.89 -15.50 2.26
N GLU A 24 6.02 -15.52 3.26
CA GLU A 24 4.59 -15.84 3.08
C GLU A 24 3.90 -14.83 2.18
N ILE A 25 4.10 -13.53 2.41
CA ILE A 25 3.56 -12.46 1.55
C ILE A 25 4.06 -12.60 0.11
N GLU A 26 5.36 -12.85 -0.09
CA GLU A 26 5.91 -13.04 -1.44
C GLU A 26 5.38 -14.31 -2.12
N ALA A 27 5.24 -15.41 -1.38
CA ALA A 27 4.65 -16.64 -1.90
C ALA A 27 3.19 -16.43 -2.30
N GLU A 28 2.39 -15.77 -1.46
CA GLU A 28 1.01 -15.41 -1.75
C GLU A 28 0.92 -14.51 -2.98
N LYS A 29 1.73 -13.45 -3.05
CA LYS A 29 1.82 -12.54 -4.21
C LYS A 29 2.11 -13.29 -5.51
N ASN A 30 3.05 -14.24 -5.48
CA ASN A 30 3.45 -15.02 -6.66
C ASN A 30 2.42 -16.10 -7.05
N SER A 31 1.60 -16.55 -6.09
CA SER A 31 0.50 -17.48 -6.35
C SER A 31 -0.76 -16.81 -6.91
N MET A 32 -0.86 -15.48 -6.78
CA MET A 32 -2.01 -14.74 -7.30
C MET A 32 -1.99 -14.68 -8.82
N PRO A 33 -3.16 -14.86 -9.48
CA PRO A 33 -3.27 -14.64 -10.90
C PRO A 33 -2.85 -13.21 -11.22
N GLN A 34 -2.24 -13.01 -12.39
CA GLN A 34 -1.85 -11.68 -12.82
C GLN A 34 -3.09 -10.78 -12.94
N ILE A 35 -3.15 -9.72 -12.15
CA ILE A 35 -4.19 -8.69 -12.22
C ILE A 35 -3.66 -7.54 -13.09
N LYS A 36 -4.16 -7.43 -14.33
CA LYS A 36 -3.71 -6.46 -15.33
C LYS A 36 -4.53 -5.18 -15.31
N THR A 37 -5.80 -5.29 -14.93
CA THR A 37 -6.75 -4.18 -15.02
C THR A 37 -7.44 -3.90 -13.70
N ARG A 38 -7.93 -2.66 -13.56
CA ARG A 38 -8.78 -2.28 -12.43
C ARG A 38 -10.04 -3.13 -12.36
N ALA A 39 -10.64 -3.47 -13.50
CA ALA A 39 -11.82 -4.32 -13.57
C ALA A 39 -11.54 -5.73 -13.03
N GLU A 40 -10.40 -6.33 -13.39
CA GLU A 40 -9.97 -7.62 -12.84
C GLU A 40 -9.76 -7.56 -11.32
N MET A 41 -9.12 -6.50 -10.82
CA MET A 41 -8.93 -6.29 -9.38
C MET A 41 -10.27 -6.25 -8.64
N ILE A 42 -11.23 -5.48 -9.15
CA ILE A 42 -12.58 -5.35 -8.56
C ILE A 42 -13.33 -6.68 -8.61
N SER A 43 -13.27 -7.38 -9.74
CA SER A 43 -13.88 -8.70 -9.91
C SER A 43 -13.34 -9.68 -8.87
N LYS A 44 -12.01 -9.76 -8.72
CA LYS A 44 -11.38 -10.65 -7.74
C LYS A 44 -11.73 -10.29 -6.30
N MET A 45 -11.81 -9.00 -6.00
CA MET A 45 -12.19 -8.52 -4.68
C MET A 45 -13.65 -8.91 -4.35
N ASN A 46 -14.56 -8.77 -5.31
CA ASN A 46 -15.95 -9.22 -5.16
C ASN A 46 -16.03 -10.73 -4.99
N GLU A 47 -15.25 -11.51 -5.76
CA GLU A 47 -15.16 -12.96 -5.61
C GLU A 47 -14.73 -13.35 -4.17
N VAL A 48 -13.71 -12.68 -3.62
CA VAL A 48 -13.26 -12.91 -2.23
C VAL A 48 -14.37 -12.59 -1.23
N LEU A 49 -15.08 -11.48 -1.43
CA LEU A 49 -16.18 -11.06 -0.55
C LEU A 49 -17.38 -12.02 -0.61
N GLU A 50 -17.69 -12.56 -1.79
CA GLU A 50 -18.80 -13.51 -1.97
C GLU A 50 -18.55 -14.84 -1.28
N HIS A 51 -17.31 -15.33 -1.29
CA HIS A 51 -16.94 -16.60 -0.65
C HIS A 51 -16.59 -16.45 0.85
N ALA A 52 -16.58 -15.22 1.37
CA ALA A 52 -16.22 -14.97 2.76
C ALA A 52 -17.32 -15.45 3.72
N LYS A 53 -16.97 -16.41 4.58
CA LYS A 53 -17.87 -16.91 5.62
C LYS A 53 -18.01 -15.89 6.76
N GLY A 54 -19.23 -15.73 7.26
CA GLY A 54 -19.53 -14.90 8.43
C GLY A 54 -19.58 -13.39 8.14
N ILE A 55 -19.78 -12.99 6.87
CA ILE A 55 -20.05 -11.61 6.48
C ILE A 55 -21.54 -11.45 6.18
N THR A 56 -22.20 -10.46 6.80
CA THR A 56 -23.62 -10.17 6.57
C THR A 56 -23.83 -9.36 5.28
N PRO A 57 -25.03 -9.36 4.69
CA PRO A 57 -25.35 -8.49 3.55
C PRO A 57 -25.06 -7.01 3.82
N GLU A 58 -25.37 -6.53 5.02
CA GLU A 58 -25.10 -5.14 5.44
C GLU A 58 -23.59 -4.83 5.46
N GLN A 59 -22.76 -5.78 5.90
CA GLN A 59 -21.30 -5.62 5.87
C GLN A 59 -20.76 -5.61 4.44
N LYS A 60 -21.33 -6.40 3.53
CA LYS A 60 -20.98 -6.37 2.10
C LYS A 60 -21.34 -5.03 1.47
N GLU A 61 -22.51 -4.48 1.80
CA GLU A 61 -22.95 -3.16 1.31
C GLU A 61 -22.02 -2.05 1.82
N LYS A 62 -21.70 -2.04 3.12
CA LYS A 62 -20.74 -1.10 3.71
C LYS A 62 -19.35 -1.20 3.07
N PHE A 63 -18.89 -2.41 2.80
CA PHE A 63 -17.65 -2.64 2.06
C PHE A 63 -17.71 -2.02 0.65
N ALA A 64 -18.79 -2.28 -0.09
CA ALA A 64 -18.96 -1.77 -1.45
C ALA A 64 -18.96 -0.23 -1.47
N ASN A 65 -19.62 0.41 -0.50
CA ASN A 65 -19.65 1.86 -0.35
C ASN A 65 -18.25 2.44 -0.06
N ILE A 66 -17.50 1.85 0.88
CA ILE A 66 -16.12 2.27 1.17
C ILE A 66 -15.24 2.14 -0.07
N HIS A 67 -15.38 1.03 -0.79
CA HIS A 67 -14.62 0.80 -2.01
C HIS A 67 -14.98 1.82 -3.11
N ALA A 68 -16.25 2.13 -3.32
CA ALA A 68 -16.70 3.14 -4.27
C ALA A 68 -16.12 4.54 -3.96
N ASP A 69 -16.11 4.94 -2.69
CA ASP A 69 -15.53 6.22 -2.25
C ASP A 69 -14.03 6.29 -2.56
N VAL A 70 -13.30 5.21 -2.29
CA VAL A 70 -11.86 5.09 -2.58
C VAL A 70 -11.61 5.16 -4.07
N LEU A 71 -12.45 4.51 -4.87
CA LEU A 71 -12.36 4.51 -6.33
C LEU A 71 -12.47 5.92 -6.92
N VAL A 72 -13.35 6.76 -6.38
CA VAL A 72 -13.51 8.16 -6.80
C VAL A 72 -12.27 8.97 -6.40
N LYS A 73 -11.89 8.95 -5.13
CA LYS A 73 -10.72 9.70 -4.62
C LYS A 73 -9.41 9.30 -5.27
N ASN A 74 -9.21 8.00 -5.52
CA ASN A 74 -8.03 7.51 -6.21
C ASN A 74 -7.98 7.99 -7.67
N GLN A 75 -9.13 8.17 -8.33
CA GLN A 75 -9.19 8.70 -9.68
C GLN A 75 -8.80 10.18 -9.73
N GLU A 76 -9.20 10.99 -8.74
CA GLU A 76 -8.78 12.38 -8.59
C GLU A 76 -7.26 12.48 -8.40
N ILE A 77 -6.70 11.70 -7.46
CA ILE A 77 -5.25 11.65 -7.22
C ILE A 77 -4.49 11.25 -8.49
N GLU A 78 -4.98 10.24 -9.21
CA GLU A 78 -4.34 9.77 -10.44
C GLU A 78 -4.40 10.83 -11.57
N GLN A 79 -5.47 11.63 -11.65
CA GLN A 79 -5.54 12.76 -12.58
C GLN A 79 -4.44 13.79 -12.31
N ASP A 80 -4.21 14.13 -11.04
CA ASP A 80 -3.18 15.10 -10.66
C ASP A 80 -1.77 14.56 -10.84
N ILE A 81 -1.54 13.27 -10.54
CA ILE A 81 -0.29 12.57 -10.86
C ILE A 81 0.02 12.66 -12.37
N ARG A 82 -0.98 12.44 -13.23
CA ARG A 82 -0.79 12.56 -14.69
C ARG A 82 -0.43 13.99 -15.11
N LYS A 83 -1.10 15.01 -14.56
CA LYS A 83 -0.78 16.43 -14.84
C LYS A 83 0.66 16.76 -14.45
N LEU A 84 1.08 16.38 -13.24
CA LEU A 84 2.44 16.64 -12.77
C LEU A 84 3.51 15.89 -13.58
N LYS A 85 3.22 14.66 -14.04
CA LYS A 85 4.11 13.94 -14.97
C LYS A 85 4.30 14.69 -16.28
N VAL A 86 3.24 15.24 -16.85
CA VAL A 86 3.34 16.09 -18.05
C VAL A 86 4.21 17.31 -17.78
N ILE A 87 4.00 18.01 -16.64
CA ILE A 87 4.81 19.16 -16.24
C ILE A 87 6.30 18.79 -16.07
N LEU A 88 6.61 17.59 -15.54
CA LEU A 88 7.99 17.11 -15.46
C LEU A 88 8.61 16.91 -16.86
N PHE A 89 7.89 16.27 -17.78
CA PHE A 89 8.37 16.09 -19.16
C PHE A 89 8.57 17.43 -19.87
N GLU A 90 7.63 18.37 -19.74
CA GLU A 90 7.78 19.73 -20.27
C GLU A 90 9.00 20.44 -19.68
N GLY A 91 9.26 20.27 -18.38
CA GLY A 91 10.43 20.86 -17.72
C GLY A 91 11.77 20.31 -18.22
N ILE A 92 11.83 19.03 -18.60
CA ILE A 92 13.02 18.40 -19.19
C ILE A 92 13.24 18.89 -20.63
N MET A 93 12.16 19.09 -21.38
CA MET A 93 12.21 19.47 -22.80
C MET A 93 12.32 20.99 -23.03
N ALA A 94 12.25 21.81 -21.98
CA ALA A 94 12.31 23.26 -22.07
C ALA A 94 13.71 23.76 -22.45
N ASP A 95 13.78 24.82 -23.28
CA ASP A 95 15.03 25.45 -23.70
C ASP A 95 15.92 25.90 -22.53
N LYS A 96 15.29 26.26 -21.41
CA LYS A 96 15.96 26.59 -20.15
C LYS A 96 15.42 25.68 -19.05
N TYR A 97 16.29 24.82 -18.56
CA TYR A 97 15.98 23.91 -17.47
C TYR A 97 15.81 24.67 -16.14
N ASP A 98 14.65 24.51 -15.50
CA ASP A 98 14.36 25.09 -14.18
C ASP A 98 14.39 24.01 -13.09
N ASN A 99 15.56 23.91 -12.44
CA ASN A 99 15.80 23.00 -11.32
C ASN A 99 14.76 23.13 -10.20
N LYS A 100 14.35 24.37 -9.87
CA LYS A 100 13.43 24.62 -8.76
C LYS A 100 12.04 24.13 -9.10
N LYS A 101 11.57 24.41 -10.33
CA LYS A 101 10.27 23.92 -10.82
C LYS A 101 10.22 22.39 -10.85
N VAL A 102 11.28 21.73 -11.34
CA VAL A 102 11.35 20.26 -11.36
C VAL A 102 11.34 19.68 -9.94
N PHE A 103 12.12 20.27 -9.02
CA PHE A 103 12.14 19.85 -7.61
C PHE A 103 10.77 19.97 -6.94
N GLU A 104 10.09 21.11 -7.09
CA GLU A 104 8.75 21.30 -6.51
C GLU A 104 7.70 20.40 -7.15
N THR A 105 7.80 20.13 -8.46
CA THR A 105 6.90 19.21 -9.16
C THR A 105 7.09 17.77 -8.64
N ARG A 106 8.35 17.34 -8.44
CA ARG A 106 8.67 16.04 -7.83
C ARG A 106 8.09 15.92 -6.42
N LYS A 107 8.27 16.94 -5.57
CA LYS A 107 7.75 16.94 -4.20
C LYS A 107 6.23 16.81 -4.14
N GLN A 108 5.52 17.49 -5.06
CA GLN A 108 4.07 17.34 -5.19
C GLN A 108 3.66 15.93 -5.64
N LEU A 109 4.42 15.33 -6.56
CA LEU A 109 4.21 13.97 -7.02
C LEU A 109 4.38 12.94 -5.88
N GLU A 110 5.45 13.06 -5.09
CA GLU A 110 5.71 12.23 -3.91
C GLU A 110 4.57 12.35 -2.89
N LYS A 111 4.09 13.57 -2.64
CA LYS A 111 2.94 13.82 -1.77
C LYS A 111 1.67 13.11 -2.26
N LEU A 112 1.35 13.18 -3.55
CA LEU A 112 0.18 12.50 -4.11
C LEU A 112 0.30 10.97 -4.01
N TYR A 113 1.48 10.41 -4.24
CA TYR A 113 1.70 8.97 -4.04
C TYR A 113 1.53 8.56 -2.58
N LYS A 114 2.01 9.37 -1.63
CA LYS A 114 1.76 9.14 -0.21
C LYS A 114 0.26 9.21 0.11
N GLN A 115 -0.43 10.23 -0.35
CA GLN A 115 -1.88 10.39 -0.14
C GLN A 115 -2.68 9.21 -0.70
N ARG A 116 -2.25 8.65 -1.85
CA ARG A 116 -2.86 7.45 -2.41
C ARG A 116 -2.70 6.24 -1.50
N LEU A 117 -1.50 6.02 -0.95
CA LEU A 117 -1.24 4.93 -0.01
C LEU A 117 -2.05 5.11 1.27
N ASP A 118 -2.04 6.33 1.84
CA ASP A 118 -2.81 6.67 3.04
C ASP A 118 -4.31 6.38 2.82
N LEU A 119 -4.87 6.78 1.68
CA LEU A 119 -6.26 6.48 1.30
C LEU A 119 -6.55 4.97 1.29
N MET A 120 -5.64 4.15 0.76
CA MET A 120 -5.81 2.70 0.72
C MET A 120 -5.77 2.06 2.12
N PHE A 121 -4.84 2.50 2.98
CA PHE A 121 -4.74 1.99 4.35
C PHE A 121 -5.90 2.45 5.23
N ASP A 122 -6.37 3.69 5.06
CA ASP A 122 -7.57 4.20 5.73
C ASP A 122 -8.80 3.36 5.37
N ALA A 123 -8.96 3.05 4.08
CA ALA A 123 -10.05 2.20 3.61
C ALA A 123 -9.96 0.79 4.17
N TYR A 124 -8.76 0.20 4.20
CA TYR A 124 -8.53 -1.11 4.81
C TYR A 124 -8.92 -1.11 6.29
N SER A 125 -8.53 -0.08 7.06
CA SER A 125 -8.93 0.06 8.47
C SER A 125 -10.44 0.15 8.63
N LYS A 126 -11.13 0.96 7.81
CA LYS A 126 -12.59 1.07 7.81
C LYS A 126 -13.28 -0.25 7.49
N VAL A 127 -12.81 -0.96 6.46
CA VAL A 127 -13.33 -2.28 6.09
C VAL A 127 -13.10 -3.29 7.22
N SER A 128 -11.91 -3.32 7.81
CA SER A 128 -11.59 -4.21 8.93
C SER A 128 -12.56 -4.01 10.11
N LYS A 129 -12.87 -2.76 10.44
CA LYS A 129 -13.87 -2.39 11.46
C LYS A 129 -15.27 -2.87 11.09
N VAL A 130 -15.71 -2.64 9.84
CA VAL A 130 -17.01 -3.12 9.34
C VAL A 130 -17.14 -4.63 9.41
N LEU A 131 -16.07 -5.36 9.05
CA LEU A 131 -16.05 -6.83 9.05
C LEU A 131 -15.81 -7.45 10.43
N GLY A 132 -15.71 -6.64 11.50
CA GLY A 132 -15.43 -7.12 12.85
C GLY A 132 -14.04 -7.77 13.01
N ARG A 133 -13.09 -7.39 12.16
CA ARG A 133 -11.72 -7.94 12.13
C ARG A 133 -10.71 -7.02 12.81
N ASN A 134 -11.14 -6.30 13.85
CA ASN A 134 -10.35 -5.31 14.60
C ASN A 134 -8.92 -5.81 14.90
N LYS A 135 -7.99 -5.40 14.05
CA LYS A 135 -6.56 -5.44 14.28
C LYS A 135 -6.10 -3.98 14.23
N THR A 136 -5.35 -3.59 15.25
CA THR A 136 -4.63 -2.32 15.49
C THR A 136 -4.55 -1.37 14.28
N ASP A 137 -4.88 -0.09 14.48
CA ASP A 137 -4.82 0.96 13.46
C ASP A 137 -3.44 0.95 12.76
N PHE A 138 -3.42 0.73 11.44
CA PHE A 138 -2.20 0.64 10.60
C PHE A 138 -1.29 1.86 10.70
N PHE A 139 -1.81 2.98 11.21
CA PHE A 139 -1.11 4.24 11.34
C PHE A 139 -0.38 4.43 12.67
N SER A 140 -0.48 3.50 13.64
CA SER A 140 0.23 3.66 14.92
C SER A 140 1.74 3.42 14.79
N ASP A 141 2.21 2.67 13.78
CA ASP A 141 3.62 2.33 13.64
C ASP A 141 4.09 2.20 12.17
N ARG A 142 4.95 3.13 11.72
CA ARG A 142 5.99 2.93 10.67
C ARG A 142 5.56 2.63 9.22
N ILE A 143 4.95 3.60 8.53
CA ILE A 143 5.04 3.71 7.05
C ILE A 143 5.63 5.08 6.65
N ASN A 144 6.68 5.53 7.34
CA ASN A 144 7.38 6.78 6.99
C ASN A 144 8.82 6.58 6.46
N GLU A 145 9.43 5.40 6.57
CA GLU A 145 10.87 5.25 6.23
C GLU A 145 11.21 4.30 5.08
N HIS A 146 10.43 3.24 4.79
CA HIS A 146 10.88 2.21 3.83
C HIS A 146 10.25 2.22 2.44
N VAL A 147 9.03 2.72 2.27
CA VAL A 147 8.36 2.69 0.94
C VAL A 147 9.00 3.67 -0.05
N PHE A 148 9.62 4.75 0.42
CA PHE A 148 10.25 5.75 -0.44
C PHE A 148 11.72 5.44 -0.78
N GLN A 149 12.41 4.57 -0.02
CA GLN A 149 13.79 4.19 -0.35
C GLN A 149 13.88 3.25 -1.55
N GLU A 150 12.92 2.34 -1.76
CA GLU A 150 12.94 1.44 -2.92
C GLU A 150 12.63 2.15 -4.26
N ILE A 151 11.93 3.29 -4.23
CA ILE A 151 11.66 4.10 -5.42
C ILE A 151 12.89 4.94 -5.82
N HIS A 152 13.86 5.15 -4.91
CA HIS A 152 15.07 5.94 -5.17
C HIS A 152 16.31 5.15 -5.64
N PHE A 153 16.23 3.82 -5.77
CA PHE A 153 17.39 2.99 -6.14
C PHE A 153 17.30 2.29 -7.51
N ARG A 154 16.44 2.76 -8.42
CA ARG A 154 16.41 2.25 -9.81
C ARG A 154 16.42 3.35 -10.85
N TYR A 155 17.35 4.31 -10.77
CA TYR A 155 17.86 5.07 -11.92
C TYR A 155 19.30 5.49 -11.64
#